data_AF-A0A101MEM6-F1
#
_entry.id   AF-A0A101MEM6-F1
#
_cell.length_a   1.000
_cell.length_b   1.000
_cell.length_c   1.000
_cell.angle_alpha   90.00
_cell.angle_beta   90.00
_cell.angle_gamma   90.00
#
_symmetry.space_group_name_H-M   'P 1'
#
loop_
_entity.id
_entity.type
_entity.pdbx_description
1 polymer ?
#
loop_
_entity_poly.entity_id
_entity_poly.type
_entity_poly.pdbx_seq_one_letter_code
_entity_poly.pdbx_strand_id
1 'polypeptide(L)'
;MSICTRKRDLAYLLFFVTHVPIILLIDTVPLLPTCLQTNLSHTLREFYITTYRDKFFEDPPTWFTVFIWMELLYHLPLSIWATRGLLKDHPLVPVHLLVFGIQAFITTLTSLVVVWSWTDRSVAEKQQLTTLYAPYLALGMYSPKGDLIRMSKLVPNHIIGGFMALDMVFRLRDKLMPKSKRE
;
A
#
# COMPACT_ATOMS: atom_id res chain seq x y z
N MET A 1 12.16 20.96 -9.38
CA MET A 1 12.22 21.07 -7.90
C MET A 1 12.75 19.74 -7.35
N SER A 2 13.68 19.73 -6.38
CA SER A 2 14.28 18.47 -5.88
C SER A 2 13.27 17.61 -5.13
N ILE A 3 13.37 16.27 -5.21
CA ILE A 3 12.46 15.35 -4.50
C ILE A 3 12.45 15.56 -2.98
N CYS A 4 13.59 15.95 -2.39
CA CYS A 4 13.70 16.21 -0.95
C CYS A 4 12.80 17.37 -0.47
N THR A 5 12.43 18.28 -1.38
CA THR A 5 11.52 19.39 -1.08
C THR A 5 10.04 18.99 -1.23
N ARG A 6 9.74 17.94 -1.99
CA ARG A 6 8.40 17.38 -2.20
C ARG A 6 8.14 16.25 -1.20
N LYS A 7 7.98 16.60 0.08
CA LYS A 7 7.90 15.65 1.21
C LYS A 7 6.95 14.47 1.00
N ARG A 8 5.79 14.70 0.37
CA ARG A 8 4.78 13.66 0.09
C ARG A 8 5.25 12.70 -1.01
N ASP A 9 5.83 13.24 -2.07
CA ASP A 9 6.37 12.44 -3.18
C ASP A 9 7.59 11.64 -2.73
N LEU A 10 8.40 12.18 -1.80
CA LEU A 10 9.47 11.43 -1.14
C LEU A 10 8.93 10.26 -0.31
N ALA A 11 7.84 10.45 0.44
CA ALA A 11 7.21 9.36 1.19
C ALA A 11 6.68 8.26 0.26
N TYR A 12 6.02 8.63 -0.84
CA TYR A 12 5.57 7.67 -1.85
C TYR A 12 6.74 6.96 -2.53
N LEU A 13 7.84 7.68 -2.79
CA LEU A 13 9.05 7.10 -3.38
C LEU A 13 9.63 6.03 -2.45
N LEU A 14 9.80 6.34 -1.17
CA LEU A 14 10.30 5.39 -0.18
C LEU A 14 9.40 4.17 -0.08
N PHE A 15 8.08 4.38 -0.03
CA PHE A 15 7.09 3.30 -0.07
C PHE A 15 7.30 2.38 -1.27
N PHE A 16 7.27 2.91 -2.51
CA PHE A 16 7.42 2.07 -3.71
C PHE A 16 8.78 1.38 -3.80
N VAL A 17 9.86 2.03 -3.37
CA VAL A 17 11.19 1.41 -3.31
C VAL A 17 11.22 0.23 -2.35
N THR A 18 10.61 0.35 -1.16
CA THR A 18 10.52 -0.76 -0.20
C THR A 18 9.50 -1.81 -0.59
N HIS A 19 8.46 -1.44 -1.34
CA HIS A 19 7.38 -2.35 -1.70
C HIS A 19 7.80 -3.35 -2.78
N VAL A 20 8.66 -2.95 -3.72
CA VAL A 20 9.20 -3.86 -4.76
C VAL A 20 9.86 -5.13 -4.18
N PRO A 21 10.84 -5.06 -3.26
CA PRO A 21 11.41 -6.26 -2.67
C PRO A 21 10.42 -7.03 -1.80
N ILE A 22 9.46 -6.36 -1.13
CA ILE A 22 8.41 -7.04 -0.36
C ILE A 22 7.53 -7.90 -1.28
N ILE A 23 7.04 -7.33 -2.39
CA ILE A 23 6.22 -8.06 -3.36
C ILE A 23 6.96 -9.31 -3.87
N LEU A 24 8.25 -9.18 -4.20
CA LEU A 24 9.03 -10.27 -4.78
C LEU A 24 9.45 -11.34 -3.77
N LEU A 25 9.80 -10.95 -2.54
CA LEU A 25 10.35 -11.86 -1.53
C LEU A 25 9.30 -12.43 -0.58
N ILE A 26 8.14 -11.78 -0.49
CA ILE A 26 7.10 -12.13 0.48
C ILE A 26 5.80 -12.42 -0.27
N ASP A 27 5.19 -11.43 -0.91
CA ASP A 27 3.78 -11.55 -1.32
C ASP A 27 3.57 -12.53 -2.48
N THR A 28 4.35 -12.39 -3.56
CA THR A 28 4.14 -13.12 -4.82
C THR A 28 4.88 -14.44 -4.94
N VAL A 29 5.67 -14.81 -3.94
CA VAL A 29 6.45 -16.06 -3.89
C VAL A 29 5.64 -17.32 -4.31
N PRO A 30 4.36 -17.51 -3.92
CA PRO A 30 3.60 -18.69 -4.30
C PRO A 30 3.33 -18.79 -5.81
N LEU A 31 3.39 -17.67 -6.53
CA LEU A 31 3.20 -17.60 -7.98
C LEU A 31 4.51 -17.60 -8.76
N LEU A 32 5.65 -17.35 -8.10
CA LEU A 32 6.95 -17.31 -8.76
C LEU A 32 7.41 -18.72 -9.14
N PRO A 33 8.07 -18.90 -10.30
CA PRO A 33 8.71 -20.16 -10.64
C PRO A 33 9.77 -20.50 -9.59
N THR A 34 10.02 -21.80 -9.38
CA THR A 34 10.94 -22.31 -8.35
C THR A 34 12.35 -21.72 -8.44
N CYS A 35 12.82 -21.35 -9.64
CA CYS A 35 14.12 -20.69 -9.82
C CYS A 35 14.20 -19.27 -9.23
N LEU A 36 13.06 -18.62 -9.00
CA LEU A 36 12.97 -17.29 -8.37
C LEU A 36 12.60 -17.36 -6.89
N GLN A 37 12.20 -18.54 -6.39
CA GLN A 37 11.97 -18.77 -4.97
C GLN A 37 13.33 -19.02 -4.29
N THR A 38 13.78 -18.04 -3.52
CA THR A 38 15.08 -18.08 -2.84
C THR A 38 14.95 -18.58 -1.40
N ASN A 39 16.05 -19.05 -0.82
CA ASN A 39 16.11 -19.36 0.61
C ASN A 39 15.69 -18.16 1.47
N LEU A 40 16.11 -16.95 1.08
CA LEU A 40 15.72 -15.72 1.78
C LEU A 40 14.19 -15.54 1.79
N SER A 41 13.52 -15.71 0.64
CA SER A 41 12.05 -15.60 0.58
C SER A 41 11.35 -16.65 1.44
N HIS A 42 11.84 -17.89 1.46
CA HIS A 42 11.28 -18.93 2.32
C HIS A 42 11.45 -18.60 3.81
N THR A 43 12.66 -18.19 4.22
CA THR A 43 12.93 -17.81 5.61
C THR A 43 12.10 -16.61 6.05
N LEU A 44 11.96 -15.58 5.21
CA LEU A 44 11.14 -14.41 5.53
C LEU A 44 9.65 -14.77 5.66
N ARG A 45 9.13 -15.62 4.77
CA ARG A 45 7.74 -16.08 4.84
C ARG A 45 7.50 -16.98 6.04
N GLU A 46 8.41 -17.87 6.37
CA GLU A 46 8.32 -18.72 7.56
C GLU A 46 8.34 -17.88 8.84
N PHE A 47 9.26 -16.91 8.94
CA PHE A 47 9.26 -15.94 10.03
C PHE A 47 7.94 -15.17 10.12
N TYR A 48 7.39 -14.73 8.99
CA TYR A 48 6.12 -14.01 8.95
C TYR A 48 4.96 -14.89 9.45
N ILE A 49 4.84 -16.11 8.94
CA ILE A 49 3.79 -17.07 9.33
C ILE A 49 3.87 -17.38 10.82
N THR A 50 5.06 -17.70 11.32
CA THR A 50 5.26 -18.05 12.74
C THR A 50 4.99 -16.87 13.68
N THR A 51 5.28 -15.64 13.24
CA THR A 51 5.10 -14.42 14.06
C THR A 51 3.65 -13.91 14.07
N TYR A 52 2.98 -13.91 12.91
CA TYR A 52 1.69 -13.24 12.72
C TYR A 52 0.50 -14.19 12.59
N ARG A 53 0.77 -15.47 12.33
CA ARG A 53 -0.26 -16.51 12.14
C ARG A 53 -1.32 -16.15 11.11
N ASP A 54 -0.88 -15.47 10.05
CA ASP A 54 -1.71 -14.95 8.98
C ASP A 54 -2.17 -16.09 8.07
N LYS A 55 -3.48 -16.36 8.02
CA LYS A 55 -4.01 -17.46 7.21
C LYS A 55 -3.82 -17.25 5.72
N PHE A 56 -3.68 -16.01 5.24
CA PHE A 56 -3.39 -15.76 3.83
C PHE A 56 -2.00 -16.25 3.42
N PHE A 57 -1.11 -16.50 4.39
CA PHE A 57 0.22 -17.04 4.16
C PHE A 57 0.35 -18.51 4.57
N GLU A 58 -0.47 -19.00 5.52
CA GLU A 58 -0.53 -20.40 5.93
C GLU A 58 -1.29 -21.28 4.93
N ASP A 59 -2.54 -20.93 4.65
CA ASP A 59 -3.47 -21.69 3.81
C ASP A 59 -4.44 -20.72 3.11
N PRO A 60 -3.98 -20.03 2.05
CA PRO A 60 -4.76 -18.99 1.42
C PRO A 60 -6.01 -19.57 0.74
N PRO A 61 -7.19 -18.94 0.93
CA PRO A 61 -8.36 -19.32 0.16
C PRO A 61 -8.13 -19.02 -1.32
N THR A 62 -8.70 -19.83 -2.22
CA THR A 62 -8.45 -19.76 -3.66
C THR A 62 -8.70 -18.37 -4.27
N TRP A 63 -9.68 -17.62 -3.75
CA TRP A 63 -9.95 -16.26 -4.24
C TRP A 63 -8.79 -15.28 -3.95
N PHE A 64 -8.01 -15.52 -2.91
CA PHE A 64 -6.88 -14.65 -2.54
C PHE A 64 -5.75 -14.73 -3.56
N THR A 65 -5.64 -15.83 -4.30
CA THR A 65 -4.70 -15.96 -5.43
C THR A 65 -4.89 -14.85 -6.47
N VAL A 66 -6.11 -14.34 -6.66
CA VAL A 66 -6.38 -13.20 -7.54
C VAL A 66 -5.67 -11.93 -7.04
N PHE A 67 -5.61 -11.70 -5.73
CA PHE A 67 -4.92 -10.54 -5.16
C PHE A 67 -3.41 -10.66 -5.33
N ILE A 68 -2.85 -11.86 -5.18
CA ILE A 68 -1.42 -12.10 -5.44
C ILE A 68 -1.08 -11.85 -6.92
N TRP A 69 -1.96 -12.26 -7.85
CA TRP A 69 -1.80 -11.94 -9.27
C TRP A 69 -1.89 -10.44 -9.55
N MET A 70 -2.82 -9.74 -8.91
CA MET A 70 -2.93 -8.28 -9.00
C MET A 70 -1.65 -7.58 -8.51
N GLU A 71 -1.03 -8.08 -7.44
CA GLU A 71 0.25 -7.56 -6.96
C GLU A 71 1.38 -7.80 -7.97
N LEU A 72 1.47 -9.01 -8.51
CA LEU A 72 2.50 -9.38 -9.48
C LEU A 72 2.36 -8.63 -10.81
N LEU A 73 1.15 -8.56 -11.36
CA LEU A 73 0.90 -8.04 -12.71
C LEU A 73 0.66 -6.53 -12.76
N TYR A 74 0.23 -5.93 -11.65
CA TYR A 74 -0.06 -4.49 -11.60
C TYR A 74 0.79 -3.76 -10.56
N HIS A 75 0.80 -4.17 -9.28
CA HIS A 75 1.52 -3.42 -8.25
C HIS A 75 3.03 -3.41 -8.48
N LEU A 76 3.63 -4.55 -8.84
CA LEU A 76 5.06 -4.66 -9.07
C LEU A 76 5.55 -3.78 -10.24
N PRO A 77 5.06 -3.93 -11.49
CA PRO A 77 5.53 -3.10 -12.60
C PRO A 77 5.23 -1.62 -12.34
N LEU A 78 4.10 -1.31 -11.72
CA LEU A 78 3.79 0.07 -11.37
C LEU A 78 4.73 0.62 -10.30
N SER A 79 5.08 -0.14 -9.28
CA SER A 79 6.00 0.31 -8.21
C SER A 79 7.37 0.64 -8.78
N ILE A 80 7.89 -0.20 -9.69
CA ILE A 80 9.14 0.04 -10.41
C ILE A 80 9.05 1.32 -11.26
N TRP A 81 7.95 1.51 -12.00
CA TRP A 81 7.73 2.72 -12.79
C TRP A 81 7.60 3.96 -11.91
N ALA A 82 6.83 3.89 -10.83
CA ALA A 82 6.53 4.98 -9.90
C ALA A 82 7.79 5.52 -9.22
N THR A 83 8.78 4.67 -8.91
CA THR A 83 10.09 5.11 -8.42
C THR A 83 10.72 6.13 -9.37
N ARG A 84 10.79 5.83 -10.66
CA ARG A 84 11.32 6.76 -11.67
C ARG A 84 10.38 7.94 -11.92
N GLY A 85 9.08 7.69 -11.96
CA GLY A 85 8.05 8.71 -12.19
C GLY A 85 8.09 9.80 -11.11
N LEU A 86 8.17 9.42 -9.84
CA LEU A 86 8.27 10.34 -8.71
C LEU A 86 9.57 11.13 -8.74
N LEU A 87 10.72 10.50 -8.99
CA LEU A 87 12.01 11.18 -9.10
C LEU A 87 12.02 12.25 -10.20
N LYS A 88 11.38 11.96 -11.34
CA LYS A 88 11.30 12.86 -12.50
C LYS A 88 10.10 13.80 -12.50
N ASP A 89 9.24 13.74 -11.48
CA ASP A 89 7.98 14.51 -11.42
C ASP A 89 7.09 14.29 -12.65
N HIS A 90 6.94 13.03 -13.06
CA HIS A 90 6.26 12.69 -14.31
C HIS A 90 4.75 13.02 -14.24
N PRO A 91 4.15 13.64 -15.27
CA PRO A 91 2.79 14.19 -15.21
C PRO A 91 1.69 13.13 -15.03
N LEU A 92 1.97 11.86 -15.33
CA LEU A 92 1.04 10.74 -15.13
C LEU A 92 1.10 10.10 -13.73
N VAL A 93 2.06 10.50 -12.88
CA VAL A 93 2.17 9.97 -11.51
C VAL A 93 0.83 10.02 -10.77
N PRO A 94 0.06 11.13 -10.81
CA PRO A 94 -1.19 11.18 -10.09
C PRO A 94 -2.22 10.15 -10.55
N VAL A 95 -2.33 9.91 -11.85
CA VAL A 95 -3.31 8.94 -12.38
C VAL A 95 -2.96 7.52 -11.92
N HIS A 96 -1.70 7.13 -12.03
CA HIS A 96 -1.29 5.78 -11.66
C HIS A 96 -1.35 5.54 -10.15
N LEU A 97 -0.90 6.50 -9.33
CA LEU A 97 -0.98 6.39 -7.87
C LEU A 97 -2.43 6.39 -7.37
N LEU A 98 -3.35 7.05 -8.09
CA LEU A 98 -4.78 6.96 -7.79
C LEU A 98 -5.31 5.54 -7.96
N VAL A 99 -5.08 4.94 -9.13
CA VAL A 99 -5.56 3.57 -9.43
C VAL A 99 -4.92 2.56 -8.48
N PHE A 100 -3.61 2.68 -8.21
CA PHE A 100 -2.93 1.88 -7.19
C PHE A 100 -3.57 2.03 -5.81
N GLY A 101 -3.78 3.26 -5.36
CA GLY A 101 -4.32 3.52 -4.02
C GLY A 101 -5.73 2.97 -3.85
N ILE A 102 -6.60 3.08 -4.87
CA ILE A 102 -7.95 2.50 -4.85
C ILE A 102 -7.90 0.98 -4.80
N GLN A 103 -7.09 0.36 -5.65
CA GLN A 103 -6.99 -1.09 -5.70
C GLN A 103 -6.44 -1.65 -4.38
N ALA A 104 -5.32 -1.10 -3.89
CA ALA A 104 -4.72 -1.47 -2.61
C ALA A 104 -5.69 -1.28 -1.45
N PHE A 105 -6.50 -0.22 -1.46
CA PHE A 105 -7.54 0.00 -0.47
C PHE A 105 -8.59 -1.13 -0.46
N ILE A 106 -9.12 -1.49 -1.64
CA ILE A 106 -10.18 -2.52 -1.77
C ILE A 106 -9.66 -3.90 -1.35
N THR A 107 -8.47 -4.29 -1.83
CA THR A 107 -7.90 -5.60 -1.50
C THR A 107 -7.63 -5.70 0.00
N THR A 108 -7.03 -4.65 0.59
CA THR A 108 -6.75 -4.60 2.04
C THR A 108 -8.03 -4.63 2.87
N LEU A 109 -9.07 -3.86 2.47
CA LEU A 109 -10.35 -3.86 3.17
C LEU A 109 -10.98 -5.25 3.16
N THR A 110 -10.97 -5.90 2.00
CA THR A 110 -11.50 -7.26 1.83
C THR A 110 -10.74 -8.25 2.72
N SER A 111 -9.41 -8.19 2.74
CA SER A 111 -8.58 -9.01 3.63
C SER A 111 -8.89 -8.77 5.10
N LEU A 112 -9.06 -7.51 5.52
CA LEU A 112 -9.35 -7.20 6.92
C LEU A 112 -10.73 -7.66 7.37
N VAL A 113 -11.75 -7.53 6.52
CA VAL A 113 -13.08 -8.12 6.79
C VAL A 113 -12.95 -9.60 7.09
N VAL A 114 -12.13 -10.31 6.31
CA VAL A 114 -11.87 -11.75 6.49
C VAL A 114 -11.04 -12.04 7.75
N VAL A 115 -9.97 -11.28 8.03
CA VAL A 115 -9.18 -11.41 9.27
C VAL A 115 -10.07 -11.32 10.51
N TRP A 116 -10.99 -10.35 10.52
CA TRP A 116 -11.88 -10.15 11.66
C TRP A 116 -12.94 -11.26 11.78
N SER A 117 -13.26 -11.95 10.69
CA SER A 117 -14.16 -13.12 10.68
C SER A 117 -13.54 -14.40 11.25
N TRP A 118 -12.21 -14.50 11.39
CA TRP A 118 -11.55 -15.71 11.89
C TRP A 118 -11.93 -16.01 13.34
N THR A 119 -12.39 -17.22 13.64
CA THR A 119 -12.85 -17.59 15.00
C THR A 119 -11.75 -18.22 15.86
N ASP A 120 -10.66 -18.65 15.25
CA ASP A 120 -9.51 -19.37 15.82
C ASP A 120 -8.29 -18.46 16.06
N ARG A 121 -8.47 -17.14 15.97
CA ARG A 121 -7.47 -16.13 16.31
C ARG A 121 -7.99 -15.22 17.40
N SER A 122 -7.12 -14.94 18.37
CA SER A 122 -7.39 -13.98 19.43
C SER A 122 -7.56 -12.56 18.87
N VAL A 123 -8.22 -11.70 19.66
CA VAL A 123 -8.38 -10.28 19.30
C VAL A 123 -7.02 -9.60 19.13
N ALA A 124 -6.04 -9.94 19.97
CA ALA A 124 -4.70 -9.38 19.91
C ALA A 124 -3.98 -9.73 18.60
N GLU A 125 -4.05 -10.99 18.14
CA GLU A 125 -3.47 -11.42 16.86
C GLU A 125 -4.13 -10.67 15.68
N LYS A 126 -5.46 -10.54 15.69
CA LYS A 126 -6.19 -9.78 14.67
C LYS A 126 -5.83 -8.29 14.66
N GLN A 127 -5.64 -7.68 15.83
CA GLN A 127 -5.20 -6.30 15.96
C GLN A 127 -3.77 -6.10 15.47
N GLN A 128 -2.88 -7.06 15.73
CA GLN A 128 -1.51 -7.06 15.21
C GLN A 128 -1.50 -7.10 13.68
N LEU A 129 -2.28 -8.00 13.08
CA LEU A 129 -2.47 -8.04 11.62
C LEU A 129 -3.10 -6.75 11.09
N THR A 130 -4.12 -6.22 11.78
CA THR A 130 -4.73 -4.94 11.40
C THR A 130 -3.71 -3.81 11.38
N THR A 131 -2.78 -3.77 12.33
CA THR A 131 -1.72 -2.73 12.37
C THR A 131 -0.75 -2.86 11.19
N LEU A 132 -0.48 -4.09 10.74
CA LEU A 132 0.35 -4.37 9.59
C LEU A 132 -0.33 -3.99 8.26
N TYR A 133 -1.62 -4.27 8.13
CA TYR A 133 -2.42 -4.00 6.91
C TYR A 133 -2.94 -2.54 6.86
N ALA A 134 -3.15 -1.90 8.01
CA ALA A 134 -3.66 -0.53 8.16
C ALA A 134 -2.96 0.54 7.30
N PRO A 135 -1.62 0.52 7.09
CA PRO A 135 -0.99 1.47 6.18
C PRO A 135 -1.57 1.46 4.76
N TYR A 136 -2.13 0.35 4.28
CA TYR A 136 -2.74 0.27 2.96
C TYR A 136 -4.20 0.75 2.93
N LEU A 137 -4.86 0.85 4.09
CA LEU A 137 -6.30 1.14 4.20
C LEU A 137 -6.71 2.62 4.23
N ALA A 138 -5.79 3.56 4.44
CA ALA A 138 -6.17 4.84 5.04
C ALA A 138 -7.12 5.76 4.25
N LEU A 139 -8.44 5.60 4.39
CA LEU A 139 -9.45 6.53 3.90
C LEU A 139 -9.31 7.92 4.57
N GLY A 140 -9.29 8.96 3.74
CA GLY A 140 -10.29 10.03 3.91
C GLY A 140 -10.14 11.06 5.02
N MET A 141 -8.95 11.37 5.54
CA MET A 141 -8.80 12.50 6.49
C MET A 141 -7.76 13.53 6.05
N TYR A 142 -8.14 14.33 5.07
CA TYR A 142 -7.53 15.64 4.85
C TYR A 142 -8.39 16.71 5.55
N SER A 143 -7.84 17.33 6.61
CA SER A 143 -8.34 18.61 7.12
C SER A 143 -7.63 19.74 6.37
N PRO A 144 -8.34 20.67 5.71
CA PRO A 144 -7.74 21.77 4.96
C PRO A 144 -6.86 22.72 5.77
N LYS A 145 -6.79 22.57 7.11
CA LYS A 145 -6.05 23.44 8.03
C LYS A 145 -5.23 22.67 9.09
N GLY A 146 -5.06 21.36 8.96
CA GLY A 146 -4.46 20.52 10.00
C GLY A 146 -2.95 20.30 9.82
N ASP A 147 -2.14 20.81 10.76
CA ASP A 147 -0.72 20.49 10.89
C ASP A 147 -0.47 18.97 10.91
N LEU A 148 0.36 18.51 9.97
CA LEU A 148 0.83 17.12 9.85
C LEU A 148 1.47 16.59 11.16
N ILE A 149 1.97 17.49 12.01
CA ILE A 149 2.65 17.20 13.28
C ILE A 149 1.66 16.77 14.37
N ARG A 150 0.42 17.29 14.37
CA ARG A 150 -0.60 16.96 15.39
C ARG A 150 -1.24 15.59 15.15
N MET A 151 -1.21 15.12 13.90
CA MET A 151 -1.73 13.81 13.48
C MET A 151 -0.85 12.63 13.92
N SER A 152 0.48 12.84 14.00
CA SER A 152 1.44 11.82 14.50
C SER A 152 1.21 11.41 15.97
N LYS A 153 0.42 12.19 16.71
CA LYS A 153 0.14 11.96 18.14
C LYS A 153 -1.16 11.21 18.42
N LEU A 154 -2.05 11.08 17.43
CA LEU A 154 -3.39 10.48 17.62
C LEU A 154 -3.53 9.08 17.01
N VAL A 155 -2.66 8.70 16.07
CA VAL A 155 -2.70 7.39 15.42
C VAL A 155 -1.25 6.92 15.19
N PRO A 156 -0.87 5.70 15.61
CA PRO A 156 0.49 5.20 15.41
C PRO A 156 0.87 5.21 13.92
N ASN A 157 2.11 5.60 13.66
CA ASN A 157 2.71 6.01 12.39
C ASN A 157 2.64 5.02 11.19
N HIS A 158 1.50 4.56 10.70
CA HIS A 158 1.47 3.65 9.53
C HIS A 158 0.24 3.88 8.62
N ILE A 159 0.30 4.85 7.70
CA ILE A 159 -0.85 5.36 6.90
C ILE A 159 -0.37 5.80 5.49
N ILE A 160 -0.68 5.07 4.40
CA ILE A 160 -0.19 5.38 3.03
C ILE A 160 -1.25 5.23 1.91
N GLY A 161 -2.00 4.12 1.83
CA GLY A 161 -2.79 3.74 0.64
C GLY A 161 -3.98 4.65 0.29
N GLY A 162 -5.01 4.75 1.15
CA GLY A 162 -6.16 5.61 0.85
C GLY A 162 -5.82 7.12 0.90
N PHE A 163 -4.77 7.50 1.62
CA PHE A 163 -4.25 8.87 1.61
C PHE A 163 -3.63 9.21 0.24
N MET A 164 -2.89 8.26 -0.34
CA MET A 164 -2.35 8.39 -1.68
C MET A 164 -3.48 8.57 -2.71
N ALA A 165 -4.53 7.74 -2.66
CA ALA A 165 -5.68 7.89 -3.56
C ALA A 165 -6.31 9.29 -3.45
N LEU A 166 -6.62 9.74 -2.23
CA LEU A 166 -7.23 11.04 -1.99
C LEU A 166 -6.33 12.20 -2.44
N ASP A 167 -5.02 12.13 -2.17
CA ASP A 167 -4.06 13.11 -2.68
C ASP A 167 -4.15 13.26 -4.19
N MET A 168 -4.13 12.13 -4.90
CA MET A 168 -4.13 12.14 -6.35
C MET A 168 -5.42 12.71 -6.93
N VAL A 169 -6.57 12.47 -6.30
CA VAL A 169 -7.84 13.12 -6.67
C VAL A 169 -7.71 14.64 -6.60
N PHE A 170 -7.14 15.19 -5.51
CA PHE A 170 -6.98 16.64 -5.37
C PHE A 170 -6.00 17.22 -6.41
N ARG A 171 -4.86 16.55 -6.63
CA ARG A 171 -3.90 16.98 -7.65
C ARG A 171 -4.50 16.99 -9.06
N LEU A 172 -5.28 15.96 -9.39
CA LEU A 172 -5.97 15.87 -10.68
C LEU A 172 -7.06 16.93 -10.80
N ARG A 173 -7.87 17.14 -9.75
CA ARG A 173 -8.89 18.18 -9.71
C ARG A 173 -8.27 19.56 -9.96
N ASP A 174 -7.21 19.90 -9.26
CA ASP A 174 -6.57 21.22 -9.37
C ASP A 174 -5.91 21.44 -10.75
N LYS A 175 -5.60 20.36 -11.47
CA LYS A 175 -5.05 20.39 -12.83
C LYS A 175 -6.12 20.43 -13.91
N LEU A 176 -7.26 19.79 -13.68
CA LEU A 176 -8.34 19.62 -14.66
C LEU A 176 -9.44 20.68 -14.54
N MET A 177 -9.70 21.20 -13.34
CA MET A 177 -10.75 22.20 -13.15
C MET A 177 -10.21 23.62 -13.35
N PRO A 178 -10.89 24.45 -14.16
CA PRO A 178 -10.51 25.86 -14.29
C PRO A 178 -10.62 26.52 -12.92
N LYS A 179 -9.61 27.32 -12.55
CA LYS A 179 -9.70 28.15 -11.35
C LYS A 179 -10.88 29.10 -11.54
N SER A 180 -11.95 28.90 -10.76
CA SER A 180 -13.02 29.89 -10.67
C SER A 180 -12.36 31.23 -10.37
N LYS A 181 -12.57 32.23 -11.25
CA LYS A 181 -12.30 33.62 -10.88
C LYS A 181 -13.10 33.86 -9.60
N ARG A 182 -12.43 34.15 -8.50
CA ARG A 182 -13.10 34.73 -7.34
C ARG A 182 -13.48 36.14 -7.78
N GLU A 183 -14.77 36.36 -7.97
CA GLU A 183 -15.37 37.70 -7.95
C GLU A 183 -15.33 38.26 -6.52
#